data_AF-A0A3B9Y425-F1
#
_entry.id   AF-A0A3B9Y425-F1
#
_cell.length_a   1.000
_cell.length_b   1.000
_cell.length_c   1.000
_cell.angle_alpha   90.00
_cell.angle_beta   90.00
_cell.angle_gamma   90.00
#
_symmetry.space_group_name_H-M   'P 1'
#
loop_
_entity.id
_entity.type
_entity.pdbx_description
1 polymer ?
#
loop_
_entity_poly.entity_id
_entity_poly.type
_entity_poly.pdbx_seq_one_letter_code
_entity_poly.pdbx_strand_id
1 'polypeptide(L)'
;MSERTGKIIGPHQGQPVQSAGEPLDRASAAMVMIHGRGATAEDILELAAEFKQSGFAYLAPQAAQHSWYPNSFLAPMSSNEPGLSSGLAVIAALL
;
A
#
# COMPACT_ATOMS: atom_id res chain seq x y z
N MET A 1 -25.01 6.50 2.93
CA MET A 1 -24.95 5.07 3.30
C MET A 1 -23.75 4.92 4.21
N SER A 2 -23.99 4.43 5.43
CA SER A 2 -23.11 4.56 6.61
C SER A 2 -21.69 4.04 6.39
N GLU A 3 -20.70 4.90 6.63
CA GLU A 3 -19.33 4.51 6.93
C GLU A 3 -19.36 3.50 8.08
N ARG A 4 -18.90 2.27 7.82
CA ARG A 4 -18.48 1.36 8.88
C ARG A 4 -16.97 1.44 8.93
N THR A 5 -16.44 2.40 9.68
CA THR A 5 -15.08 2.36 10.23
C THR A 5 -14.97 1.29 11.33
N GLY A 6 -15.48 0.09 11.05
CA GLY A 6 -15.08 -1.09 11.79
C GLY A 6 -13.61 -1.29 11.49
N LYS A 7 -12.78 -1.37 12.53
CA LYS A 7 -11.35 -1.69 12.42
C LYS A 7 -11.23 -2.96 11.57
N ILE A 8 -10.85 -2.81 10.29
CA ILE A 8 -10.65 -3.97 9.41
C ILE A 8 -9.42 -4.70 9.95
N ILE A 9 -9.66 -5.89 10.49
CA ILE A 9 -8.62 -6.82 10.88
C ILE A 9 -8.52 -7.82 9.73
N GLY A 10 -7.39 -7.80 9.05
CA GLY A 10 -7.10 -8.61 7.88
C GLY A 10 -5.61 -8.90 7.77
N PRO A 11 -5.19 -9.57 6.69
CA PRO A 11 -3.82 -10.08 6.57
C PRO A 11 -2.76 -8.98 6.49
N HIS A 12 -3.10 -7.75 6.12
CA HIS A 12 -2.11 -6.71 5.81
C HIS A 12 -1.85 -5.74 6.96
N GLN A 13 -2.67 -5.73 8.02
CA GLN A 13 -2.41 -4.87 9.18
C GLN A 13 -1.11 -5.31 9.88
N GLY A 14 -0.30 -4.32 10.30
CA GLY A 14 0.97 -4.56 11.00
C GLY A 14 2.14 -4.92 10.09
N GLN A 15 1.94 -5.03 8.78
CA GLN A 15 3.03 -5.13 7.82
C GLN A 15 3.81 -3.81 7.74
N PRO A 16 5.12 -3.86 7.42
CA PRO A 16 5.94 -2.65 7.36
C PRO A 16 5.46 -1.70 6.26
N VAL A 17 5.73 -0.42 6.48
CA VAL A 17 5.61 0.63 5.47
C VAL A 17 7.01 1.17 5.27
N GLN A 18 7.57 0.93 4.09
CA GLN A 18 8.87 1.47 3.73
C GLN A 18 8.73 2.89 3.22
N SER A 19 9.81 3.66 3.34
CA SER A 19 9.83 5.06 2.94
C SER A 19 11.13 5.44 2.22
N ALA A 20 11.03 6.37 1.27
CA ALA A 20 12.18 6.98 0.60
C ALA A 20 11.90 8.47 0.32
N GLY A 21 12.91 9.20 -0.16
CA GLY A 21 12.80 10.63 -0.42
C GLY A 21 12.86 11.47 0.85
N GLU A 22 12.10 12.56 0.89
CA GLU A 22 12.12 13.45 2.05
C GLU A 22 11.33 12.90 3.24
N PRO A 23 11.74 13.21 4.49
CA PRO A 23 10.93 12.96 5.67
C PRO A 23 9.53 13.58 5.52
N LEU A 24 8.49 12.85 5.92
CA LEU A 24 7.08 13.27 5.78
C LEU A 24 6.78 14.64 6.41
N ASP A 25 7.45 14.99 7.51
CA ASP A 25 7.27 16.28 8.21
C ASP A 25 7.87 17.48 7.45
N ARG A 26 8.63 17.22 6.37
CA ARG A 26 9.29 18.23 5.53
C ARG A 26 8.89 18.13 4.06
N ALA A 27 8.26 17.04 3.65
CA ALA A 27 7.87 16.81 2.28
C ALA A 27 6.76 17.77 1.84
N SER A 28 6.84 18.26 0.60
CA SER A 28 5.81 19.09 -0.02
C SER A 28 4.65 18.27 -0.58
N ALA A 29 4.89 16.98 -0.84
CA ALA A 29 3.90 16.01 -1.28
C ALA A 29 4.31 14.59 -0.87
N ALA A 30 3.36 13.66 -0.85
CA ALA A 30 3.61 12.24 -0.65
C ALA A 30 3.07 11.41 -1.82
N MET A 31 3.79 10.33 -2.16
CA MET A 31 3.36 9.33 -3.13
C MET A 31 3.28 7.96 -2.46
N VAL A 32 2.08 7.38 -2.43
CA VAL A 32 1.87 6.02 -1.96
C VAL A 32 2.10 5.05 -3.12
N MET A 33 3.12 4.20 -3.01
CA MET A 33 3.61 3.31 -4.05
C MET A 33 3.19 1.87 -3.73
N ILE A 34 2.39 1.26 -4.60
CA ILE A 34 1.80 -0.06 -4.37
C ILE A 34 2.50 -1.09 -5.27
N HIS A 35 3.16 -2.06 -4.65
CA HIS A 35 3.85 -3.12 -5.37
C HIS A 35 2.88 -4.16 -5.98
N GLY A 36 3.36 -4.88 -7.00
CA GLY A 36 2.63 -5.96 -7.67
C GLY A 36 2.67 -7.31 -6.94
N ARG A 37 2.00 -8.32 -7.50
CA ARG A 37 2.00 -9.69 -6.95
C ARG A 37 3.40 -10.30 -6.97
N GLY A 38 3.83 -10.85 -5.84
CA GLY A 38 5.12 -11.51 -5.67
C GLY A 38 6.29 -10.54 -5.39
N ALA A 39 6.03 -9.24 -5.37
CA ALA A 39 7.03 -8.21 -5.11
C ALA A 39 7.02 -7.74 -3.65
N THR A 40 8.00 -6.89 -3.31
CA THR A 40 8.19 -6.25 -2.01
C THR A 40 7.91 -4.75 -2.07
N ALA A 41 7.80 -4.12 -0.89
CA ALA A 41 7.72 -2.66 -0.77
C ALA A 41 9.00 -1.96 -1.28
N GLU A 42 10.16 -2.59 -1.09
CA GLU A 42 11.45 -2.11 -1.58
C GLU A 42 11.50 -2.12 -3.11
N ASP A 43 11.03 -3.18 -3.77
CA ASP A 43 11.04 -3.30 -5.25
C ASP A 43 10.31 -2.13 -5.92
N ILE A 44 9.16 -1.72 -5.38
CA ILE A 44 8.41 -0.59 -5.96
C ILE A 44 9.08 0.75 -5.65
N LEU A 45 9.72 0.89 -4.48
CA LEU A 45 10.43 2.12 -4.11
C LEU A 45 11.65 2.40 -5.00
N GLU A 46 12.23 1.41 -5.66
CA GLU A 46 13.33 1.62 -6.61
C GLU A 46 12.93 2.62 -7.73
N LEU A 47 11.65 2.67 -8.10
CA LEU A 47 11.14 3.63 -9.08
C LEU A 47 11.21 5.09 -8.62
N ALA A 48 11.31 5.35 -7.30
CA ALA A 48 11.42 6.71 -6.78
C ALA A 48 12.65 7.45 -7.35
N ALA A 49 13.75 6.72 -7.59
CA ALA A 49 14.96 7.27 -8.20
C ALA A 49 14.74 7.76 -9.64
N GLU A 50 13.80 7.15 -10.37
CA GLU A 50 13.50 7.47 -11.76
C GLU A 50 12.59 8.70 -11.91
N PHE A 51 11.74 8.99 -10.93
CA PHE A 51 10.82 10.13 -10.98
C PHE A 51 11.52 11.48 -10.81
N LYS A 52 12.69 11.50 -10.18
CA LYS A 52 13.51 12.72 -9.97
C LYS A 52 12.71 13.89 -9.36
N GLN A 53 11.71 13.59 -8.53
CA GLN A 53 10.96 14.62 -7.81
C GLN A 53 11.55 14.90 -6.44
N SER A 54 12.12 16.10 -6.32
CA SER A 54 12.60 16.64 -5.05
C SER A 54 11.42 17.09 -4.18
N GLY A 55 11.61 17.02 -2.86
CA GLY A 55 10.57 17.41 -1.90
C GLY A 55 9.46 16.38 -1.68
N PHE A 56 9.47 15.25 -2.39
CA PHE A 56 8.47 14.20 -2.22
C PHE A 56 8.91 13.18 -1.16
N ALA A 57 7.96 12.77 -0.32
CA ALA A 57 8.05 11.53 0.44
C ALA A 57 7.43 10.39 -0.37
N TYR A 58 8.10 9.25 -0.42
CA TYR A 58 7.57 8.03 -1.02
C TYR A 58 7.26 7.04 0.09
N LEU A 59 6.08 6.45 0.09
CA LEU A 59 5.63 5.46 1.06
C LEU A 59 5.21 4.19 0.34
N ALA A 60 5.71 3.03 0.75
CA ALA A 60 5.35 1.74 0.17
C ALA A 60 4.92 0.76 1.26
N PRO A 61 3.61 0.47 1.41
CA PRO A 61 3.14 -0.56 2.31
C PRO A 61 3.46 -1.96 1.76
N GLN A 62 3.90 -2.87 2.63
CA GLN A 62 4.13 -4.28 2.28
C GLN A 62 2.83 -5.10 2.37
N ALA A 63 2.48 -5.82 1.31
CA ALA A 63 1.43 -6.82 1.39
C ALA A 63 1.93 -8.08 2.10
N ALA A 64 1.18 -8.59 3.06
CA ALA A 64 1.43 -9.92 3.63
C ALA A 64 1.50 -10.99 2.52
N GLN A 65 2.45 -11.92 2.66
CA GLN A 65 2.73 -12.97 1.66
C GLN A 65 2.99 -12.42 0.23
N HIS A 66 3.48 -11.18 0.12
CA HIS A 66 3.80 -10.52 -1.15
C HIS A 66 2.59 -10.41 -2.09
N SER A 67 1.35 -10.42 -1.56
CA SER A 67 0.16 -10.36 -2.39
C SER A 67 -1.02 -9.71 -1.66
N TRP A 68 -1.61 -8.68 -2.29
CA TRP A 68 -2.79 -7.98 -1.76
C TRP A 68 -4.07 -8.83 -1.78
N TYR A 69 -4.17 -9.79 -2.68
CA TYR A 69 -5.32 -10.68 -2.78
C TYR A 69 -4.99 -11.93 -3.62
N PRO A 70 -5.60 -13.09 -3.33
CA PRO A 70 -5.14 -14.39 -3.83
C PRO A 70 -5.43 -14.63 -5.31
N ASN A 71 -6.53 -14.10 -5.84
CA ASN A 71 -7.02 -14.44 -7.19
C ASN A 71 -6.77 -13.31 -8.20
N SER A 72 -7.15 -13.55 -9.47
CA SER A 72 -7.12 -12.53 -10.53
C SER A 72 -7.94 -11.29 -10.14
N PHE A 73 -7.52 -10.11 -10.62
CA PHE A 73 -8.30 -8.88 -10.46
C PHE A 73 -9.63 -8.91 -11.26
N LEU A 74 -9.74 -9.84 -12.23
CA LEU A 74 -10.97 -10.09 -12.99
C LEU A 74 -11.90 -11.11 -12.31
N ALA A 75 -11.45 -11.77 -11.23
CA ALA A 75 -12.31 -12.67 -10.46
C ALA A 75 -13.37 -11.88 -9.66
N PRO A 76 -14.49 -12.51 -9.24
CA PRO A 76 -15.46 -11.84 -8.38
C PRO A 76 -14.79 -11.25 -7.13
N MET A 77 -15.04 -9.97 -6.81
CA MET A 77 -14.35 -9.28 -5.70
C MET A 77 -14.42 -10.05 -4.37
N SER A 78 -15.56 -10.67 -4.07
CA SER A 78 -15.75 -11.48 -2.86
C SER A 78 -14.75 -12.64 -2.70
N SER A 79 -14.20 -13.19 -3.78
CA SER A 79 -13.19 -14.26 -3.71
C SER A 79 -11.79 -13.74 -3.39
N ASN A 80 -11.59 -12.42 -3.42
CA ASN A 80 -10.36 -11.75 -3.04
C ASN A 80 -10.41 -11.19 -1.61
N GLU A 81 -11.53 -11.34 -0.92
CA GLU A 81 -11.66 -10.97 0.49
C GLU A 81 -11.09 -12.06 1.42
N PRO A 82 -10.54 -11.70 2.60
CA PRO A 82 -10.43 -10.34 3.16
C PRO A 82 -9.20 -9.55 2.68
N GLY A 83 -8.37 -10.10 1.79
CA GLY A 83 -7.13 -9.46 1.33
C GLY A 83 -7.39 -8.09 0.70
N LEU A 84 -8.38 -8.01 -0.20
CA LEU A 84 -8.75 -6.77 -0.87
C LEU A 84 -9.15 -5.66 0.12
N SER A 85 -10.16 -5.89 0.96
CA SER A 85 -10.60 -4.88 1.94
C SER A 85 -9.50 -4.55 2.95
N SER A 86 -8.70 -5.54 3.35
CA SER A 86 -7.54 -5.33 4.22
C SER A 86 -6.49 -4.41 3.58
N GLY A 87 -6.22 -4.56 2.29
CA GLY A 87 -5.19 -3.79 1.57
C GLY A 87 -5.62 -2.36 1.40
N LEU A 88 -6.89 -2.16 1.00
CA LEU A 88 -7.51 -0.83 0.94
C LEU A 88 -7.48 -0.12 2.30
N ALA A 89 -7.73 -0.85 3.40
CA ALA A 89 -7.66 -0.27 4.74
C ALA A 89 -6.24 0.19 5.13
N VAL A 90 -5.19 -0.55 4.73
CA VAL A 90 -3.80 -0.13 4.95
C VAL A 90 -3.49 1.14 4.15
N ILE A 91 -3.88 1.18 2.87
CA ILE A 91 -3.65 2.35 2.00
C ILE A 91 -4.39 3.58 2.55
N ALA A 92 -5.64 3.41 2.97
CA ALA A 92 -6.42 4.49 3.54
C ALA A 92 -5.84 5.04 4.86
N ALA A 93 -5.13 4.22 5.63
CA ALA A 93 -4.47 4.65 6.87
C ALA A 93 -3.18 5.46 6.63
N LEU A 94 -2.71 5.57 5.38
CA LEU A 94 -1.54 6.38 4.99
C LEU A 94 -1.92 7.76 4.44
N LEU A 95 -3.22 8.05 4.28
CA LEU A 95 -3.76 9.32 3.81
C LEU A 95 -4.18 10.19 5.01
#